data_AF-A0A9W8MNV6-F1
#
_entry.id   AF-A0A9W8MNV6-F1
#
_cell.length_a   1.000
_cell.length_b   1.000
_cell.length_c   1.000
_cell.angle_alpha   90.00
_cell.angle_beta   90.00
_cell.angle_gamma   90.00
#
_symmetry.space_group_name_H-M   'P 1'
#
loop_
_entity.id
_entity.type
_entity.pdbx_description
1 polymer ?
#
loop_
_entity_poly.entity_id
_entity_poly.type
_entity_poly.pdbx_seq_one_letter_code
_entity_poly.pdbx_strand_id
1 'polypeptide(L)'
;MAHHASTVFKSPDPQQPIAVLLLIENSKNMAAIWPDLRDQYLRRLLDSIVAANPGAPVAVTILETSACNHGSPRSSPRPYLDTHQGLYTVNFDHSPENRVSPGKIDACINYLDTAKYSGQLCTARHLIVAAATAPSDDSTGMLIPENYSPWFSLSSKLATVR
;
A
#
# COMPACT_ATOMS: atom_id res chain seq x y z
N MET A 1 -19.82 21.57 9.10
CA MET A 1 -18.91 21.02 10.12
C MET A 1 -17.51 21.04 9.53
N ALA A 2 -16.60 21.82 10.11
CA ALA A 2 -15.22 21.89 9.64
C ALA A 2 -14.49 20.63 10.11
N HIS A 3 -14.12 19.75 9.19
CA HIS A 3 -13.18 18.68 9.50
C HIS A 3 -11.83 19.33 9.79
N HIS A 4 -11.33 19.21 11.03
CA HIS A 4 -9.94 19.55 11.32
C HIS A 4 -9.07 18.75 10.35
N ALA A 5 -8.29 19.45 9.51
CA ALA A 5 -7.38 18.81 8.58
C ALA A 5 -6.40 17.96 9.38
N SER A 6 -6.45 16.65 9.17
CA SER A 6 -5.58 15.70 9.84
C SER A 6 -4.12 16.03 9.50
N THR A 7 -3.31 16.31 10.51
CA THR A 7 -1.87 16.55 10.34
C THR A 7 -1.12 15.29 9.91
N VAL A 8 -1.74 14.11 10.02
CA VAL A 8 -1.15 12.80 9.72
C VAL A 8 -0.65 12.70 8.28
N PHE A 9 -1.33 13.34 7.33
CA PHE A 9 -0.96 13.29 5.91
C PHE A 9 -0.12 14.48 5.45
N LYS A 10 0.10 15.46 6.31
CA LYS A 10 0.80 16.68 5.91
C LYS A 10 2.28 16.37 5.69
N SER A 11 2.76 16.62 4.48
CA SER A 11 4.17 16.56 4.13
C SER A 11 4.95 17.60 4.96
N PRO A 12 6.15 17.26 5.45
CA PRO A 12 7.04 18.23 6.09
C PRO A 12 7.51 19.31 5.10
N ASP A 13 7.47 19.02 3.79
CA ASP A 13 7.79 19.98 2.73
C ASP A 13 6.54 20.23 1.85
N PRO A 14 5.96 21.45 1.88
CA PRO A 14 4.69 21.77 1.21
C PRO A 14 4.69 21.67 -0.33
N GLN A 15 5.84 21.50 -0.97
CA GLN A 15 5.94 21.45 -2.44
C GLN A 15 6.55 20.15 -2.99
N GLN A 16 6.97 19.23 -2.11
CA GLN A 16 7.54 17.97 -2.56
C GLN A 16 6.46 16.99 -3.00
N PRO A 17 6.74 16.18 -4.04
CA PRO A 17 5.83 15.13 -4.45
C PRO A 17 5.61 14.10 -3.34
N ILE A 18 4.40 13.56 -3.31
CA ILE A 18 3.97 12.56 -2.33
C ILE A 18 3.74 11.25 -3.06
N ALA A 19 4.32 10.15 -2.55
CA ALA A 19 4.05 8.82 -3.04
C ALA A 19 3.04 8.11 -2.15
N VAL A 20 1.97 7.58 -2.73
CA VAL A 20 1.00 6.73 -2.04
C VAL A 20 0.98 5.37 -2.71
N LEU A 21 1.24 4.31 -1.96
CA LEU A 21 1.10 2.93 -2.42
C LEU A 21 -0.03 2.26 -1.64
N LEU A 22 -1.03 1.76 -2.36
CA LEU A 22 -2.09 0.94 -1.79
C LEU A 22 -1.79 -0.53 -2.06
N LEU A 23 -1.47 -1.27 -1.00
CA LEU A 23 -1.38 -2.73 -1.03
C LEU A 23 -2.76 -3.32 -0.71
N ILE A 24 -3.35 -4.00 -1.67
CA ILE A 24 -4.72 -4.53 -1.57
C ILE A 24 -4.67 -6.04 -1.56
N GLU A 25 -5.26 -6.65 -0.53
CA GLU A 25 -5.45 -8.10 -0.47
C GLU A 25 -6.33 -8.57 -1.62
N ASN A 26 -5.78 -9.37 -2.53
CA ASN A 26 -6.45 -9.90 -3.71
C ASN A 26 -7.18 -11.21 -3.40
N SER A 27 -8.17 -11.16 -2.51
CA SER A 27 -8.89 -12.35 -2.05
C SER A 27 -10.39 -12.25 -2.32
N LYS A 28 -11.09 -13.40 -2.23
CA LYS A 28 -12.56 -13.44 -2.28
C LYS A 28 -13.21 -12.60 -1.19
N ASN A 29 -12.63 -12.59 0.02
CA ASN A 29 -13.17 -11.82 1.14
C ASN A 29 -13.02 -10.32 0.90
N MET A 30 -11.89 -9.88 0.33
CA MET A 30 -11.71 -8.48 -0.05
C MET A 30 -12.67 -8.10 -1.18
N ALA A 31 -12.80 -8.94 -2.22
CA ALA A 31 -13.72 -8.68 -3.32
C ALA A 31 -15.17 -8.45 -2.86
N ALA A 32 -15.62 -9.18 -1.85
CA ALA A 32 -16.97 -9.05 -1.28
C ALA A 32 -17.22 -7.69 -0.62
N ILE A 33 -16.19 -7.09 -0.01
CA ILE A 33 -16.29 -5.78 0.68
C ILE A 33 -15.72 -4.62 -0.15
N TRP A 34 -15.12 -4.90 -1.30
CA TRP A 34 -14.35 -3.93 -2.08
C TRP A 34 -15.14 -2.70 -2.49
N PRO A 35 -16.38 -2.80 -3.03
CA PRO A 35 -17.14 -1.61 -3.42
C PRO A 35 -17.32 -0.62 -2.26
N ASP A 36 -17.68 -1.12 -1.08
CA ASP A 36 -17.88 -0.29 0.12
C ASP A 36 -16.55 0.28 0.63
N LEU A 37 -15.50 -0.55 0.74
CA LEU A 37 -14.18 -0.10 1.15
C LEU A 37 -13.65 1.01 0.23
N ARG A 38 -13.78 0.79 -1.08
CA ARG A 38 -13.36 1.71 -2.14
C ARG A 38 -14.09 3.05 -2.05
N ASP A 39 -15.42 3.01 -2.13
CA ASP A 39 -16.22 4.21 -2.35
C ASP A 39 -16.44 5.00 -1.06
N GLN A 40 -16.54 4.32 0.08
CA GLN A 40 -16.85 4.98 1.35
C GLN A 40 -15.60 5.41 2.14
N TYR A 41 -14.49 4.69 1.99
CA TYR A 41 -13.30 4.91 2.83
C TYR A 41 -12.06 5.30 2.03
N LEU A 42 -11.62 4.49 1.06
CA LEU A 42 -10.35 4.73 0.37
C LEU A 42 -10.37 6.01 -0.46
N ARG A 43 -11.49 6.30 -1.13
CA ARG A 43 -11.68 7.56 -1.84
C ARG A 43 -11.53 8.77 -0.91
N ARG A 44 -12.23 8.76 0.24
CA ARG A 44 -12.16 9.85 1.23
C ARG A 44 -10.76 9.97 1.87
N LEU A 45 -10.07 8.86 2.05
CA LEU A 45 -8.70 8.82 2.53
C LEU A 45 -7.75 9.53 1.56
N LEU A 46 -7.86 9.21 0.27
CA LEU A 46 -7.07 9.86 -0.78
C LEU A 46 -7.40 11.36 -0.91
N ASP A 47 -8.69 11.72 -0.88
CA ASP A 47 -9.13 13.11 -0.82
C ASP A 47 -8.50 13.85 0.39
N SER A 48 -8.41 13.18 1.54
CA SER A 48 -7.79 13.76 2.74
C SER A 48 -6.28 13.97 2.59
N ILE A 49 -5.58 13.06 1.90
CA ILE A 49 -4.15 13.22 1.60
C ILE A 49 -3.93 14.41 0.66
N VAL A 50 -4.73 14.53 -0.39
CA VAL A 50 -4.67 15.66 -1.33
C VAL A 50 -4.97 16.98 -0.62
N ALA A 51 -6.05 17.01 0.18
CA ALA A 51 -6.45 18.22 0.91
C ALA A 51 -5.43 18.66 1.96
N ALA A 52 -4.70 17.74 2.58
CA ALA A 52 -3.64 18.05 3.55
C ALA A 52 -2.38 18.65 2.89
N ASN A 53 -2.23 18.52 1.57
CA ASN A 53 -1.03 18.90 0.82
C ASN A 53 -1.37 19.77 -0.41
N PRO A 54 -1.95 20.97 -0.20
CA PRO A 54 -2.36 21.82 -1.31
C PRO A 54 -1.17 22.22 -2.18
N GLY A 55 -1.25 21.90 -3.47
CA GLY A 55 -0.22 22.25 -4.46
C GLY A 55 0.91 21.22 -4.62
N ALA A 56 0.98 20.20 -3.77
CA ALA A 56 1.91 19.09 -3.94
C ALA A 56 1.32 18.02 -4.87
N PRO A 57 2.07 17.51 -5.87
CA PRO A 57 1.59 16.40 -6.68
C PRO A 57 1.57 15.10 -5.87
N VAL A 58 0.47 14.35 -5.97
CA VAL A 58 0.28 13.06 -5.28
C VAL A 58 0.29 11.94 -6.32
N ALA A 59 1.30 11.08 -6.24
CA ALA A 59 1.46 9.91 -7.09
C ALA A 59 0.84 8.68 -6.42
N VAL A 60 -0.27 8.18 -6.95
CA VAL A 60 -0.95 6.99 -6.42
C VAL A 60 -0.55 5.76 -7.21
N THR A 61 -0.13 4.72 -6.50
CA THR A 61 0.21 3.41 -7.05
C THR A 61 -0.63 2.34 -6.38
N ILE A 62 -1.17 1.41 -7.16
CA ILE A 62 -1.93 0.26 -6.66
C ILE A 62 -1.13 -1.02 -6.85
N LEU A 63 -1.14 -1.87 -5.83
CA LEU A 63 -0.57 -3.21 -5.89
C LEU A 63 -1.53 -4.20 -5.23
N GLU A 64 -2.04 -5.15 -6.00
CA GLU A 64 -2.72 -6.33 -5.51
C GLU A 64 -1.71 -7.35 -5.01
N THR A 65 -2.00 -7.99 -3.88
CA THR A 65 -1.24 -9.17 -3.47
C THR A 65 -1.39 -10.27 -4.53
N SER A 66 -0.33 -11.06 -4.70
CA SER A 66 -0.36 -12.26 -5.54
C SER A 66 0.31 -13.41 -4.82
N ALA A 67 -0.08 -14.63 -5.13
CA ALA A 67 0.58 -15.84 -4.64
C ALA A 67 2.00 -15.87 -5.23
N CYS A 68 2.99 -16.19 -4.41
CA CYS A 68 4.35 -16.45 -4.87
C CYS A 68 4.47 -17.89 -5.38
N ASN A 69 3.62 -18.28 -6.33
CA ASN A 69 3.70 -19.62 -6.93
C ASN A 69 4.68 -19.58 -8.09
N HIS A 70 5.57 -20.58 -8.16
CA HIS A 70 6.54 -20.76 -9.24
C HIS A 70 5.82 -20.94 -10.58
N GLY A 71 5.54 -19.84 -11.29
CA GLY A 71 4.92 -19.85 -12.60
C GLY A 71 3.87 -18.75 -12.83
N SER A 72 3.31 -18.16 -11.77
CA SER A 72 2.38 -17.04 -11.92
C SER A 72 3.14 -15.70 -12.03
N PRO A 73 2.79 -14.82 -12.98
CA PRO A 73 3.38 -13.48 -13.03
C PRO A 73 3.04 -12.75 -11.73
N ARG A 74 4.07 -12.22 -11.06
CA ARG A 74 3.89 -11.38 -9.87
C ARG A 74 3.15 -10.12 -10.26
N SER A 75 2.18 -9.71 -9.45
CA SER A 75 1.57 -8.38 -9.59
C SER A 75 2.64 -7.31 -9.48
N SER A 76 2.66 -6.38 -10.43
CA SER A 76 3.54 -5.21 -10.39
C SER A 76 2.77 -3.98 -9.92
N PRO A 77 3.41 -3.06 -9.17
CA PRO A 77 2.79 -1.80 -8.80
C PRO A 77 2.43 -0.99 -10.04
N ARG A 78 1.18 -0.51 -10.12
CA ARG A 78 0.68 0.26 -11.27
C ARG A 78 0.46 1.72 -10.85
N PRO A 79 1.19 2.69 -11.44
CA PRO A 79 0.97 4.11 -11.18
C PRO A 79 -0.24 4.63 -11.94
N TYR A 80 -0.96 5.59 -11.36
CA TYR A 80 -2.10 6.25 -11.99
C TYR A 80 -1.91 7.77 -11.99
N LEU A 81 -2.35 8.41 -13.08
CA LEU A 81 -2.32 9.88 -13.21
C LEU A 81 -3.43 10.52 -12.37
N ASP A 82 -4.61 9.92 -12.36
CA ASP A 82 -5.70 10.33 -11.49
C ASP A 82 -5.63 9.56 -10.17
N THR A 83 -5.76 10.30 -9.07
CA THR A 83 -5.66 9.80 -7.70
C THR A 83 -6.61 8.64 -7.42
N HIS A 84 -7.79 8.63 -8.05
CA HIS A 84 -8.86 7.67 -7.78
C HIS A 84 -8.96 6.57 -8.82
N GLN A 85 -8.50 6.81 -10.05
CA GLN A 85 -8.62 5.86 -11.16
C GLN A 85 -8.11 4.47 -10.79
N GLY A 86 -6.98 4.39 -10.09
CA GLY A 86 -6.40 3.13 -9.66
C GLY A 86 -7.38 2.25 -8.86
N LEU A 87 -8.24 2.86 -8.06
CA LEU A 87 -9.24 2.15 -7.24
C LEU A 87 -10.28 1.38 -8.08
N TYR A 88 -10.55 1.81 -9.32
CA TYR A 88 -11.50 1.14 -10.22
C TYR A 88 -10.86 0.06 -11.09
N THR A 89 -9.53 -0.09 -11.02
CA THR A 89 -8.76 -1.06 -11.83
C THR A 89 -8.35 -2.31 -11.07
N VAL A 90 -8.77 -2.42 -9.81
CA VAL A 90 -8.45 -3.57 -8.96
C VAL A 90 -9.16 -4.80 -9.49
N ASN A 91 -8.37 -5.83 -9.82
CA ASN A 91 -8.89 -7.08 -10.36
C ASN A 91 -8.65 -8.23 -9.37
N PHE A 92 -9.73 -8.88 -8.94
CA PHE A 92 -9.65 -9.95 -7.97
C PHE A 92 -9.50 -11.32 -8.64
N ASP A 93 -8.45 -12.07 -8.32
CA ASP A 93 -8.26 -13.46 -8.78
C ASP A 93 -8.87 -14.50 -7.81
N HIS A 94 -9.30 -14.03 -6.62
CA HIS A 94 -9.94 -14.78 -5.55
C HIS A 94 -9.11 -15.89 -4.88
N SER A 95 -7.79 -15.90 -5.05
CA SER A 95 -6.92 -16.89 -4.42
C SER A 95 -6.84 -16.71 -2.89
N PRO A 96 -6.98 -17.79 -2.09
CA PRO A 96 -6.81 -17.72 -0.64
C PRO A 96 -5.35 -17.47 -0.21
N GLU A 97 -4.38 -17.66 -1.11
CA GLU A 97 -2.94 -17.44 -0.85
C GLU A 97 -2.53 -15.96 -0.98
N ASN A 98 -3.44 -15.11 -1.44
CA ASN A 98 -3.21 -13.69 -1.63
C ASN A 98 -3.30 -12.89 -0.33
N ARG A 99 -3.08 -13.51 0.82
CA ARG A 99 -3.05 -12.81 2.11
C ARG A 99 -1.86 -11.85 2.18
N VAL A 100 -2.01 -10.79 2.96
CA VAL A 100 -0.92 -9.87 3.26
C VAL A 100 0.12 -10.59 4.12
N SER A 101 1.39 -10.43 3.80
CA SER A 101 2.51 -11.04 4.51
C SER A 101 3.66 -10.04 4.71
N PRO A 102 4.63 -10.32 5.61
CA PRO A 102 5.74 -9.42 5.89
C PRO A 102 6.57 -9.10 4.64
N GLY A 103 6.90 -10.11 3.83
CA GLY A 103 7.68 -9.94 2.61
C GLY A 103 6.96 -9.08 1.56
N LYS A 104 5.62 -9.15 1.49
CA LYS A 104 4.83 -8.28 0.60
C LYS A 104 4.89 -6.82 1.07
N ILE A 105 4.79 -6.57 2.38
CA ILE A 105 4.91 -5.23 2.94
C ILE A 105 6.36 -4.71 2.79
N ASP A 106 7.37 -5.55 3.02
CA ASP A 106 8.77 -5.18 2.85
C ASP A 106 9.07 -4.74 1.40
N ALA A 107 8.57 -5.49 0.42
CA ALA A 107 8.67 -5.14 -0.98
C ALA A 107 8.01 -3.79 -1.29
N CYS A 108 6.86 -3.48 -0.66
CA CYS A 108 6.19 -2.19 -0.78
C CYS A 108 7.02 -1.04 -0.20
N ILE A 109 7.66 -1.24 0.95
CA ILE A 109 8.57 -0.25 1.56
C ILE A 109 9.75 0.01 0.63
N ASN A 110 10.40 -1.04 0.13
CA ASN A 110 11.53 -0.91 -0.80
C ASN A 110 11.13 -0.18 -2.09
N TYR A 111 9.92 -0.43 -2.60
CA TYR A 111 9.38 0.31 -3.74
C TYR A 111 9.22 1.81 -3.42
N LEU A 112 8.58 2.13 -2.29
CA LEU A 112 8.35 3.52 -1.86
C LEU A 112 9.67 4.28 -1.61
N ASP A 113 10.71 3.61 -1.12
CA ASP A 113 12.01 4.23 -0.87
C ASP A 113 12.68 4.81 -2.12
N THR A 114 12.30 4.30 -3.29
CA THR A 114 12.81 4.75 -4.58
C THR A 114 11.78 5.52 -5.42
N ALA A 115 10.60 5.78 -4.84
CA ALA A 115 9.49 6.42 -5.55
C ALA A 115 9.85 7.85 -6.00
N LYS A 116 9.54 8.14 -7.27
CA LYS A 116 9.78 9.44 -7.89
C LYS A 116 8.54 9.92 -8.63
N TYR A 117 8.35 11.23 -8.65
CA TYR A 117 7.38 11.91 -9.50
C TYR A 117 8.11 12.90 -10.40
N SER A 118 7.95 12.77 -11.71
CA SER A 118 8.66 13.61 -12.71
C SER A 118 10.18 13.70 -12.48
N GLY A 119 10.81 12.61 -12.04
CA GLY A 119 12.26 12.51 -11.77
C GLY A 119 12.69 12.98 -10.37
N GLN A 120 11.82 13.66 -9.63
CA GLN A 120 12.07 14.11 -8.25
C GLN A 120 11.66 13.03 -7.25
N LEU A 121 12.47 12.82 -6.20
CA LEU A 121 12.16 11.86 -5.14
C LEU A 121 10.96 12.32 -4.31
N CYS A 122 10.06 11.39 -4.02
CA CYS A 122 8.97 11.65 -3.10
C CYS A 122 9.49 11.56 -1.66
N THR A 123 9.46 12.68 -0.95
CA THR A 123 9.95 12.77 0.44
C THR A 123 8.86 12.33 1.43
N ALA A 124 7.59 12.58 1.12
CA ALA A 124 6.45 12.03 1.86
C ALA A 124 5.96 10.75 1.18
N ARG A 125 5.82 9.68 1.97
CA ARG A 125 5.49 8.33 1.50
C ARG A 125 4.39 7.73 2.38
N HIS A 126 3.33 7.25 1.77
CA HIS A 126 2.25 6.57 2.47
C HIS A 126 2.10 5.15 1.94
N LEU A 127 2.24 4.16 2.83
CA LEU A 127 1.82 2.79 2.57
C LEU A 127 0.47 2.55 3.23
N ILE A 128 -0.55 2.28 2.42
CA ILE A 128 -1.89 1.95 2.89
C ILE A 128 -2.12 0.47 2.61
N VAL A 129 -2.39 -0.31 3.65
CA VAL A 129 -2.65 -1.75 3.52
C VAL A 129 -4.14 -2.00 3.73
N ALA A 130 -4.79 -2.56 2.72
CA ALA A 130 -6.18 -2.99 2.77
C ALA A 130 -6.22 -4.52 2.81
N ALA A 131 -6.68 -5.08 3.94
CA ALA A 131 -6.81 -6.52 4.15
C ALA A 131 -8.20 -6.87 4.69
N ALA A 132 -8.74 -7.98 4.22
CA ALA A 132 -10.03 -8.53 4.64
C ALA A 132 -9.85 -9.81 5.49
N THR A 133 -8.64 -10.34 5.54
CA THR A 133 -8.28 -11.51 6.36
C THR A 133 -7.11 -11.22 7.28
N ALA A 134 -6.90 -12.10 8.26
CA ALA A 134 -5.73 -12.03 9.11
C ALA A 134 -4.45 -12.13 8.25
N PRO A 135 -3.37 -11.42 8.62
CA PRO A 135 -2.08 -11.56 7.95
C PRO A 135 -1.57 -13.00 7.98
N SER A 136 -0.79 -13.41 6.98
CA SER A 136 -0.07 -14.68 6.94
C SER A 136 1.42 -14.47 7.18
N ASP A 137 2.11 -15.49 7.67
CA ASP A 137 3.57 -15.52 7.64
C ASP A 137 4.07 -15.86 6.22
N ASP A 138 5.28 -15.39 5.88
CA ASP A 138 5.92 -15.76 4.63
C ASP A 138 6.24 -17.26 4.65
N SER A 139 5.50 -18.04 3.86
CA SER A 139 5.72 -19.48 3.72
C SER A 139 6.92 -19.72 2.78
N THR A 140 8.14 -19.48 3.26
CA THR A 140 9.35 -19.66 2.43
C THR A 140 9.81 -21.12 2.32
N GLY A 141 9.11 -22.08 2.93
CA GLY A 141 9.53 -23.49 2.96
C GLY A 141 10.86 -23.73 3.68
N MET A 142 11.45 -22.67 4.23
CA MET A 142 12.69 -22.66 4.98
C MET A 142 12.36 -22.84 6.46
N LEU A 143 13.16 -23.64 7.17
CA LEU A 143 13.08 -23.76 8.62
C LEU A 143 13.47 -22.42 9.24
N ILE A 144 12.48 -21.57 9.48
CA ILE A 144 12.66 -20.34 10.25
C ILE A 144 12.98 -20.75 11.69
N PRO A 145 14.09 -20.27 12.30
CA PRO A 145 14.38 -20.55 13.71
C PRO A 145 13.17 -20.18 14.58
N GLU A 146 12.84 -20.98 15.61
CA GLU A 146 11.65 -20.81 16.46
C GLU A 146 11.52 -19.40 17.09
N ASN A 147 12.60 -18.63 17.13
CA ASN A 147 12.66 -17.27 17.67
C ASN A 147 12.62 -16.14 16.62
N TYR A 148 12.50 -16.45 15.33
CA TYR A 148 12.46 -15.43 14.28
C TYR A 148 11.01 -15.14 13.85
N SER A 149 10.52 -13.95 14.19
CA SER A 149 9.27 -13.42 13.66
C SER A 149 9.57 -12.46 12.51
N PRO A 150 9.16 -12.76 11.26
CA PRO A 150 9.33 -11.83 10.14
C PRO A 150 8.56 -10.52 10.37
N TRP A 151 7.44 -10.56 11.11
CA TRP A 151 6.71 -9.37 11.56
C TRP A 151 7.53 -8.49 12.51
N PHE A 152 8.31 -9.08 13.42
CA PHE A 152 9.20 -8.32 14.30
C PHE A 152 10.36 -7.68 13.53
N SER A 153 10.90 -8.37 12.52
CA SER A 153 11.92 -7.79 11.65
C SER A 153 11.38 -6.61 10.85
N LEU A 154 10.16 -6.76 10.31
CA LEU A 154 9.47 -5.69 9.59
C LEU A 154 9.19 -4.48 10.48
N SER A 155 8.71 -4.69 11.71
CA SER A 155 8.46 -3.59 12.65
C SER A 155 9.74 -2.84 13.01
N SER A 156 10.85 -3.57 13.21
CA SER A 156 12.16 -2.97 13.46
C SER A 156 12.62 -2.10 12.29
N LYS A 157 12.41 -2.56 11.05
CA LYS A 157 12.70 -1.76 9.85
C LYS A 157 11.84 -0.50 9.77
N LEU A 158 10.53 -0.61 10.01
CA LEU A 158 9.63 0.55 10.01
C LEU A 158 10.03 1.62 11.03
N ALA A 159 10.63 1.23 12.16
CA ALA A 159 11.15 2.17 13.14
C ALA A 159 12.38 2.95 12.66
N THR A 160 13.09 2.46 11.64
CA THR A 160 14.29 3.12 11.08
C THR A 160 14.02 3.89 9.79
N VAL A 161 12.92 3.60 9.09
CA VAL A 161 12.47 4.36 7.91
C VAL A 161 11.92 5.71 8.39
N ARG A 162 12.58 6.81 8.02
CA ARG A 162 12.17 8.19 8.32
C ARG A 162 11.76 8.93 7.07
#